data_AF-A0A1J8PZ51-F1
#
_entry.id   AF-A0A1J8PZ51-F1
#
_cell.length_a   1.000
_cell.length_b   1.000
_cell.length_c   1.000
_cell.angle_alpha   90.00
_cell.angle_beta   90.00
_cell.angle_gamma   90.00
#
_symmetry.space_group_name_H-M   'P 1'
#
loop_
_entity.id
_entity.type
_entity.pdbx_description
1 polymer ?
#
loop_
_entity_poly.entity_id
_entity_poly.type
_entity_poly.pdbx_seq_one_letter_code
_entity_poly.pdbx_strand_id
1 'polypeptide(L)'
;MASSQLMAEYRQWLTFQRQEQLSREHQGIVQRLEDARASANQVLQAYRSMAEKASVEGACYRTIFLRQRDDNHALPCEGWLFVRRVLSEGNSTRVRVTLLETFTLEDGIMAPGDKPARKLTLEIFDQLNIDKGMRTNVRVDCLDTPQDYHFITLLDAVRGDLRPHLK
;
A
#
# COMPACT_ATOMS: atom_id res chain seq x y z
N MET A 1 17.21 -31.99 -13.54
CA MET A 1 16.07 -32.03 -12.59
C MET A 1 16.44 -31.49 -11.20
N ALA A 2 17.56 -31.89 -10.58
CA ALA A 2 17.98 -31.34 -9.29
C ALA A 2 18.24 -29.81 -9.29
N SER A 3 18.86 -29.29 -10.35
CA SER A 3 19.14 -27.84 -10.48
C SER A 3 17.86 -26.98 -10.63
N SER A 4 16.84 -27.46 -11.34
CA SER A 4 15.57 -26.73 -11.48
C SER A 4 14.77 -26.70 -10.18
N GLN A 5 14.83 -27.78 -9.40
CA GLN A 5 14.20 -27.84 -8.08
C GLN A 5 14.89 -26.88 -7.10
N LEU A 6 16.23 -26.90 -7.04
CA LEU A 6 17.00 -25.98 -6.19
C LEU A 6 16.70 -24.50 -6.51
N MET A 7 16.55 -24.16 -7.80
CA MET A 7 16.19 -22.80 -8.20
C MET A 7 14.76 -22.41 -7.81
N ALA A 8 13.82 -23.35 -7.81
CA ALA A 8 12.45 -23.12 -7.34
C ALA A 8 12.41 -22.89 -5.82
N GLU A 9 13.12 -23.71 -5.06
CA GLU A 9 13.27 -23.57 -3.60
C GLU A 9 13.93 -22.24 -3.25
N TYR A 10 14.98 -21.86 -3.98
CA TYR A 10 15.64 -20.56 -3.81
C TYR A 10 14.68 -19.38 -4.06
N ARG A 11 13.84 -19.43 -5.10
CA ARG A 11 12.84 -18.39 -5.37
C ARG A 11 11.78 -18.31 -4.27
N GLN A 12 11.29 -19.44 -3.77
CA GLN A 12 10.38 -19.47 -2.63
C GLN A 12 11.02 -18.84 -1.39
N TRP A 13 12.27 -19.18 -1.11
CA TRP A 13 13.01 -18.60 0.00
C TRP A 13 13.15 -17.07 -0.12
N LEU A 14 13.44 -16.55 -1.32
CA LEU A 14 13.47 -15.10 -1.57
C LEU A 14 12.11 -14.44 -1.33
N THR A 15 11.01 -15.09 -1.74
CA THR A 15 9.65 -14.61 -1.48
C THR A 15 9.37 -14.53 0.02
N PHE A 16 9.72 -15.56 0.80
CA PHE A 16 9.55 -15.52 2.26
C PHE A 16 10.42 -14.45 2.93
N GLN A 17 11.67 -14.29 2.49
CA GLN A 17 12.54 -13.24 2.99
C GLN A 17 11.96 -11.84 2.70
N ARG A 18 11.39 -11.64 1.51
CA ARG A 18 10.71 -10.39 1.14
C ARG A 18 9.46 -10.14 1.98
N GLN A 19 8.66 -11.17 2.22
CA GLN A 19 7.48 -11.08 3.09
C GLN A 19 7.86 -10.60 4.49
N GLU A 20 8.89 -11.20 5.10
CA GLU A 20 9.38 -10.83 6.43
C GLU A 20 9.96 -9.40 6.46
N GLN A 21 10.63 -8.98 5.39
CA GLN A 21 11.09 -7.60 5.24
C GLN A 21 9.90 -6.63 5.24
N LEU A 22 8.86 -6.89 4.44
CA LEU A 22 7.69 -6.03 4.36
C LEU A 22 6.90 -6.01 5.68
N SER A 23 6.82 -7.13 6.39
CA SER A 23 6.21 -7.19 7.74
C SER A 23 6.88 -6.24 8.71
N ARG A 24 8.22 -6.29 8.81
CA ARG A 24 8.98 -5.39 9.68
C ARG A 24 8.89 -3.93 9.24
N GLU A 25 8.95 -3.69 7.94
CA GLU A 25 8.83 -2.34 7.39
C GLU A 25 7.45 -1.72 7.67
N HIS A 26 6.38 -2.46 7.37
CA HIS A 26 5.00 -2.04 7.64
C HIS A 26 4.82 -1.72 9.12
N GLN A 27 5.18 -2.64 10.01
CA GLN A 27 5.08 -2.44 11.45
C GLN A 27 5.89 -1.23 11.92
N GLY A 28 7.11 -1.05 11.42
CA GLY A 28 7.97 0.08 11.75
C GLY A 28 7.41 1.43 11.28
N ILE A 29 6.72 1.48 10.13
CA ILE A 29 6.06 2.71 9.66
C ILE A 29 4.80 3.00 10.49
N VAL A 30 3.98 1.98 10.78
CA VAL A 30 2.81 2.13 11.65
C VAL A 30 3.23 2.71 12.99
N GLN A 31 4.26 2.14 13.63
CA GLN A 31 4.76 2.64 14.92
C GLN A 31 5.21 4.11 14.83
N ARG A 32 5.94 4.50 13.76
CA ARG A 32 6.36 5.89 13.56
C ARG A 32 5.18 6.85 13.37
N LEU A 33 4.12 6.41 12.68
CA LEU A 33 2.91 7.21 12.51
C LEU A 33 2.17 7.41 13.85
N GLU A 34 2.10 6.35 14.67
CA GLU A 34 1.56 6.43 16.02
C GLU A 34 2.37 7.38 16.91
N ASP A 35 3.70 7.26 16.91
CA ASP A 35 4.60 8.07 17.73
C ASP A 35 4.58 9.55 17.32
N ALA A 36 4.46 9.83 16.02
CA ALA A 36 4.30 11.17 15.47
C ALA A 36 2.91 11.77 15.69
N ARG A 37 1.94 10.98 16.17
CA ARG A 37 0.52 11.36 16.31
C ARG A 37 -0.04 11.94 15.00
N ALA A 38 0.31 11.29 13.89
CA ALA A 38 -0.15 11.72 12.58
C ALA A 38 -1.68 11.67 12.50
N SER A 39 -2.28 12.73 11.96
CA SER A 39 -3.73 12.84 11.76
C SER A 39 -4.12 12.52 10.31
N ALA A 40 -5.38 12.12 10.11
CA ALA A 40 -5.99 11.97 8.80
C ALA A 40 -5.82 13.22 7.92
N ASN A 41 -5.87 14.42 8.50
CA ASN A 41 -5.68 15.67 7.78
C ASN A 41 -4.26 15.82 7.21
N GLN A 42 -3.22 15.44 7.97
CA GLN A 42 -1.84 15.49 7.48
C GLN A 42 -1.61 14.48 6.35
N VAL A 43 -2.11 13.26 6.52
CA VAL A 43 -2.05 12.22 5.48
C VAL A 43 -2.81 12.67 4.24
N LEU A 44 -3.98 13.28 4.40
CA LEU A 44 -4.76 13.85 3.30
C LEU A 44 -3.97 14.92 2.51
N GLN A 45 -3.27 15.85 3.17
CA GLN A 45 -2.44 16.83 2.45
C GLN A 45 -1.32 16.15 1.65
N ALA A 46 -0.71 15.09 2.19
CA ALA A 46 0.27 14.30 1.46
C ALA A 46 -0.34 13.68 0.19
N TYR A 47 -1.52 13.07 0.29
CA TYR A 47 -2.22 12.51 -0.87
C TYR A 47 -2.64 13.58 -1.90
N ARG A 48 -2.98 14.81 -1.47
CA ARG A 48 -3.23 15.93 -2.39
C ARG A 48 -1.98 16.30 -3.18
N SER A 49 -0.83 16.41 -2.51
CA SER A 49 0.46 16.66 -3.18
C SER A 49 0.86 15.53 -4.13
N MET A 50 0.61 14.27 -3.73
CA MET A 50 0.83 13.11 -4.60
C MET A 50 -0.07 13.17 -5.85
N ALA A 51 -1.34 13.56 -5.71
CA ALA A 51 -2.27 13.67 -6.84
C ALA A 51 -1.83 14.75 -7.85
N GLU A 52 -1.36 15.90 -7.36
CA GLU A 52 -0.82 16.97 -8.19
C GLU A 52 0.40 16.48 -8.98
N LYS A 53 1.40 15.89 -8.30
CA LYS A 53 2.60 15.32 -8.94
C LYS A 53 2.27 14.18 -9.90
N ALA A 54 1.31 13.32 -9.57
CA ALA A 54 0.84 12.26 -10.45
C ALA A 54 0.27 12.82 -11.76
N SER A 55 -0.52 13.88 -11.69
CA SER A 55 -1.12 14.51 -12.87
C SER A 55 -0.08 15.15 -13.79
N VAL A 56 0.92 15.86 -13.22
CA VAL A 56 1.95 16.56 -13.98
C VAL A 56 3.03 15.59 -14.46
N GLU A 57 3.64 14.86 -13.54
CA GLU A 57 4.88 14.09 -13.77
C GLU A 57 4.63 12.61 -13.99
N GLY A 58 3.43 12.11 -13.65
CA GLY A 58 3.14 10.68 -13.76
C GLY A 58 3.61 9.88 -12.55
N ALA A 59 3.89 10.57 -11.45
CA ALA A 59 4.40 10.01 -10.22
C ALA A 59 3.52 8.87 -9.68
N CYS A 60 4.12 7.70 -9.59
CA CYS A 60 3.64 6.55 -8.83
C CYS A 60 4.50 6.39 -7.58
N TYR A 61 3.86 6.16 -6.44
CA TYR A 61 4.52 6.08 -5.15
C TYR A 61 4.54 4.63 -4.67
N ARG A 62 5.66 4.20 -4.09
CA ARG A 62 5.70 2.87 -3.46
C ARG A 62 4.68 2.82 -2.33
N THR A 63 3.91 1.75 -2.28
CA THR A 63 2.91 1.54 -1.23
C THR A 63 3.00 0.14 -0.67
N ILE A 64 2.81 0.03 0.63
CA ILE A 64 2.66 -1.24 1.37
C ILE A 64 1.24 -1.24 1.93
N PHE A 65 0.57 -2.38 1.89
CA PHE A 65 -0.78 -2.52 2.44
C PHE A 65 -0.96 -3.95 2.96
N LEU A 66 -1.90 -4.15 3.89
CA LEU A 66 -2.24 -5.48 4.37
C LEU A 66 -3.36 -6.08 3.54
N ARG A 67 -3.26 -7.38 3.27
CA ARG A 67 -4.35 -8.18 2.70
C ARG A 67 -4.76 -9.26 3.70
N GLN A 68 -6.01 -9.23 4.13
CA GLN A 68 -6.62 -10.29 4.92
C GLN A 68 -6.90 -11.51 4.05
N ARG A 69 -6.59 -12.70 4.58
CA ARG A 69 -6.80 -13.99 3.94
C ARG A 69 -7.92 -14.77 4.62
N ASP A 70 -8.33 -15.86 3.98
CA ASP A 70 -9.43 -16.71 4.44
C ASP A 70 -9.14 -17.37 5.79
N ASP A 71 -7.87 -17.58 6.11
CA ASP A 71 -7.39 -18.08 7.40
C ASP A 71 -7.23 -16.98 8.47
N ASN A 72 -7.75 -15.78 8.18
CA ASN A 72 -7.75 -14.60 9.03
C ASN A 72 -6.36 -13.98 9.28
N HIS A 73 -5.31 -14.47 8.61
CA HIS A 73 -4.01 -13.79 8.63
C HIS A 73 -4.02 -12.57 7.71
N ALA A 74 -3.31 -11.53 8.13
CA ALA A 74 -3.08 -10.35 7.32
C ALA A 74 -1.61 -10.28 6.92
N LEU A 75 -1.36 -10.29 5.62
CA LEU A 75 -0.01 -10.29 5.07
C LEU A 75 0.26 -8.99 4.30
N PRO A 76 1.40 -8.33 4.51
CA PRO A 76 1.74 -7.16 3.73
C PRO A 76 2.01 -7.53 2.28
N CYS A 77 1.38 -6.77 1.40
CA CYS A 77 1.58 -6.72 -0.04
C CYS A 77 2.26 -5.39 -0.38
N GLU A 78 2.87 -5.32 -1.56
CA GLU A 78 3.53 -4.11 -2.04
C GLU A 78 3.13 -3.83 -3.49
N GLY A 79 3.09 -2.55 -3.81
CA GLY A 79 2.90 -2.08 -5.17
C GLY A 79 3.28 -0.63 -5.36
N TRP A 80 2.86 -0.10 -6.50
CA TRP A 80 2.99 1.31 -6.86
C TRP A 80 1.61 1.93 -6.98
N LEU A 81 1.39 3.02 -6.26
CA LEU A 81 0.14 3.74 -6.19
C LEU A 81 0.22 5.01 -7.03
N PHE A 82 -0.59 5.07 -8.08
CA PHE A 82 -0.84 6.29 -8.83
C PHE A 82 -2.06 7.00 -8.25
N VAL A 83 -1.88 8.16 -7.64
CA VAL A 83 -2.96 8.93 -7.02
C VAL A 83 -3.65 9.78 -8.08
N ARG A 84 -4.90 9.45 -8.45
CA ARG A 84 -5.61 10.17 -9.53
C ARG A 84 -6.22 11.48 -9.05
N ARG A 85 -6.95 11.42 -7.94
CA ARG A 85 -7.60 12.58 -7.32
C ARG A 85 -8.05 12.28 -5.90
N VAL A 86 -8.09 13.32 -5.09
CA VAL A 86 -8.70 13.33 -3.77
C VAL A 86 -10.15 13.83 -3.90
N LEU A 87 -11.07 13.15 -3.22
CA LEU A 87 -12.49 13.47 -3.13
C LEU A 87 -12.80 13.80 -1.66
N SER A 88 -13.30 15.00 -1.40
CA SER A 88 -13.79 15.39 -0.08
C SER A 88 -15.31 15.47 -0.14
N GLU A 89 -16.00 14.51 0.47
CA GLU A 89 -17.47 14.43 0.52
C GLU A 89 -17.93 14.39 1.99
N GLY A 90 -18.39 15.53 2.51
CA GLY A 90 -18.86 15.64 3.89
C GLY A 90 -17.76 15.31 4.92
N ASN A 91 -18.01 14.30 5.77
CA ASN A 91 -17.08 13.85 6.81
C ASN A 91 -16.11 12.75 6.34
N SER A 92 -16.22 12.26 5.09
CA SER A 92 -15.35 11.21 4.56
C SER A 92 -14.38 11.80 3.54
N THR A 93 -13.11 11.41 3.67
CA THR A 93 -12.06 11.75 2.73
C THR A 93 -11.70 10.51 1.94
N ARG A 94 -11.94 10.55 0.63
CA ARG A 94 -11.69 9.44 -0.27
C ARG A 94 -10.63 9.80 -1.29
N VAL A 95 -9.90 8.82 -1.79
CA VAL A 95 -8.86 9.00 -2.80
C VAL A 95 -9.03 7.95 -3.89
N ARG A 96 -9.16 8.40 -5.13
CA ARG A 96 -9.18 7.50 -6.29
C ARG A 96 -7.75 7.24 -6.72
N VAL A 97 -7.38 5.98 -6.82
CA VAL A 97 -6.01 5.55 -7.09
C VAL A 97 -5.99 4.44 -8.14
N THR A 98 -4.80 4.18 -8.67
CA THR A 98 -4.51 2.98 -9.45
C THR A 98 -3.32 2.28 -8.85
N LEU A 99 -3.52 1.03 -8.45
CA LEU A 99 -2.51 0.18 -7.83
C LEU A 99 -1.92 -0.77 -8.88
N LEU A 100 -0.60 -0.78 -8.97
CA LEU A 100 0.19 -1.79 -9.65
C LEU A 100 0.86 -2.67 -8.59
N GLU A 101 0.31 -3.85 -8.34
CA GLU A 101 0.92 -4.80 -7.40
C GLU A 101 2.25 -5.32 -7.96
N THR A 102 3.27 -5.32 -7.11
CA THR A 102 4.60 -5.85 -7.45
C THR A 102 5.08 -6.91 -6.46
N PHE A 103 4.33 -7.15 -5.38
CA PHE A 103 4.58 -8.27 -4.50
C PHE A 103 3.33 -8.71 -3.73
N THR A 104 3.14 -10.02 -3.68
CA THR A 104 2.26 -10.76 -2.77
C THR A 104 3.01 -12.03 -2.33
N LEU A 105 2.59 -12.68 -1.25
CA LEU A 105 3.19 -13.95 -0.85
C LEU A 105 3.00 -15.04 -1.92
N GLU A 106 1.82 -15.06 -2.56
CA GLU A 106 1.44 -16.11 -3.51
C GLU A 106 2.15 -15.99 -4.85
N ASP A 107 2.34 -14.76 -5.34
CA ASP A 107 2.94 -14.51 -6.65
C ASP A 107 4.44 -14.18 -6.56
N GLY A 108 4.94 -13.89 -5.35
CA GLY A 108 6.30 -13.42 -5.14
C GLY A 108 6.53 -12.03 -5.74
N ILE A 109 7.74 -11.77 -6.20
CA ILE A 109 8.14 -10.49 -6.79
C ILE A 109 7.69 -10.46 -8.27
N MET A 110 6.90 -9.46 -8.62
CA MET A 110 6.37 -9.22 -9.96
C MET A 110 6.91 -7.91 -10.53
N ALA A 111 7.11 -7.86 -11.84
CA ALA A 111 7.39 -6.61 -12.52
C ALA A 111 6.10 -5.76 -12.65
N PRO A 112 6.21 -4.43 -12.66
CA PRO A 112 5.07 -3.57 -12.95
C PRO A 112 4.42 -3.95 -14.29
N GLY A 113 3.12 -4.20 -14.27
CA GLY A 113 2.35 -4.59 -15.45
C GLY A 113 2.23 -6.10 -15.69
N ASP A 114 2.91 -6.95 -14.93
CA ASP A 114 2.68 -8.40 -14.96
C ASP A 114 1.25 -8.75 -14.52
N LYS A 115 0.68 -7.93 -13.63
CA LYS A 115 -0.74 -7.94 -13.25
C LYS A 115 -1.47 -6.70 -13.74
N PRO A 116 -2.77 -6.82 -14.04
CA PRO A 116 -3.58 -5.67 -14.45
C PRO A 116 -3.65 -4.63 -13.33
N ALA A 117 -3.65 -3.36 -13.74
CA ALA A 117 -3.77 -2.25 -12.81
C ALA A 117 -5.14 -2.24 -12.14
N ARG A 118 -5.16 -2.14 -10.81
CA ARG A 118 -6.40 -2.12 -10.02
C ARG A 118 -6.81 -0.68 -9.74
N LYS A 119 -8.00 -0.27 -10.18
CA LYS A 119 -8.57 1.04 -9.82
C LYS A 119 -9.26 0.89 -8.47
N LEU A 120 -8.78 1.62 -7.48
CA LEU A 120 -9.26 1.52 -6.10
C LEU A 120 -9.70 2.90 -5.58
N THR A 121 -10.45 2.85 -4.50
CA THR A 121 -10.93 3.97 -3.72
C THR A 121 -10.48 3.75 -2.31
N LEU A 122 -9.57 4.60 -1.86
CA LEU A 122 -9.10 4.57 -0.49
C LEU A 122 -9.92 5.56 0.34
N GLU A 123 -10.16 5.24 1.61
CA GLU A 123 -10.71 6.15 2.60
C GLU A 123 -9.66 6.45 3.65
N ILE A 124 -9.49 7.72 4.00
CA ILE A 124 -8.55 8.20 5.02
C ILE A 124 -9.37 8.67 6.22
N PHE A 125 -9.09 8.11 7.40
CA PHE A 125 -9.81 8.44 8.63
C PHE A 125 -8.94 8.24 9.88
N ASP A 126 -9.34 8.88 10.98
CA ASP A 126 -8.74 8.63 12.29
C ASP A 126 -9.51 7.49 12.99
N GLN A 127 -8.80 6.42 13.34
CA GLN A 127 -9.33 5.29 14.10
C GLN A 127 -9.01 5.48 15.59
N LEU A 128 -10.03 5.35 16.45
CA LEU A 128 -9.82 5.28 17.89
C LEU A 128 -9.35 3.89 18.30
N ASN A 129 -8.20 3.84 18.97
CA ASN A 129 -7.67 2.64 19.60
C ASN A 129 -7.96 2.69 21.09
N ILE A 130 -8.98 1.94 21.52
CA ILE A 130 -9.46 1.90 22.91
C ILE A 130 -8.40 1.25 23.81
N ASP A 131 -7.79 0.16 23.35
CA ASP A 131 -6.83 -0.64 24.13
C ASP A 131 -5.52 0.09 24.43
N LYS A 132 -5.16 1.08 23.61
CA LYS A 132 -3.98 1.94 23.82
C LYS A 132 -4.30 3.25 24.54
N GLY A 133 -5.32 3.26 25.40
CA GLY A 133 -5.70 4.43 26.19
C GLY A 133 -6.40 5.52 25.38
N MET A 134 -7.31 5.10 24.48
CA MET A 134 -8.11 5.99 23.60
C MET A 134 -7.25 6.90 22.70
N ARG A 135 -6.16 6.37 22.15
CA ARG A 135 -5.33 7.10 21.17
C ARG A 135 -5.96 7.03 19.79
N THR A 136 -5.87 8.12 19.03
CA THR A 136 -6.25 8.14 17.61
C THR A 136 -5.06 7.76 16.74
N ASN A 137 -5.28 6.84 15.80
CA ASN A 137 -4.32 6.46 14.77
C ASN A 137 -4.92 6.74 13.39
N VAL A 138 -4.16 7.36 12.50
CA VAL A 138 -4.61 7.51 11.11
C VAL A 138 -4.59 6.17 10.39
N ARG A 139 -5.62 5.93 9.57
CA ARG A 139 -5.78 4.72 8.78
C ARG A 139 -6.22 5.06 7.36
N VAL A 140 -5.73 4.26 6.41
CA VAL A 140 -6.09 4.35 5.00
C VAL A 140 -6.51 2.98 4.52
N ASP A 141 -7.79 2.81 4.16
CA ASP A 141 -8.35 1.50 3.80
C ASP A 141 -8.96 1.51 2.41
N CYS A 142 -9.03 0.34 1.76
CA CYS A 142 -9.72 0.21 0.48
C CYS A 142 -11.22 -0.01 0.70
N LEU A 143 -12.05 0.80 0.04
CA LEU A 143 -13.50 0.63 0.03
C LEU A 143 -13.98 -0.43 -0.96
N ASP A 144 -13.27 -0.59 -2.08
CA ASP A 144 -13.69 -1.49 -3.16
C ASP A 144 -13.33 -2.96 -2.85
N THR A 145 -12.36 -3.20 -1.96
CA THR A 145 -11.91 -4.53 -1.57
C THR A 145 -11.57 -4.50 -0.08
N PRO A 146 -12.53 -4.75 0.82
CA PRO A 146 -12.33 -4.61 2.27
C PRO A 146 -11.23 -5.51 2.85
N GLN A 147 -10.83 -6.55 2.13
CA GLN A 147 -9.69 -7.39 2.48
C GLN A 147 -8.35 -6.64 2.37
N ASP A 148 -8.27 -5.58 1.57
CA ASP A 148 -7.09 -4.74 1.41
C ASP A 148 -7.23 -3.49 2.29
N TYR A 149 -6.31 -3.30 3.24
CA TYR A 149 -6.41 -2.25 4.24
C TYR A 149 -5.04 -1.79 4.74
N HIS A 150 -5.00 -0.75 5.58
CA HIS A 150 -3.74 -0.18 6.12
C HIS A 150 -2.73 0.18 5.01
N PHE A 151 -3.18 0.94 4.01
CA PHE A 151 -2.31 1.47 2.96
C PHE A 151 -1.34 2.51 3.53
N ILE A 152 -0.06 2.27 3.32
CA ILE A 152 1.06 3.14 3.66
C ILE A 152 1.78 3.50 2.38
N THR A 153 1.67 4.75 1.95
CA THR A 153 2.31 5.25 0.73
C THR A 153 3.53 6.11 1.07
N LEU A 154 4.68 5.74 0.51
CA LEU A 154 5.98 6.30 0.83
C LEU A 154 6.31 7.47 -0.12
N LEU A 155 6.51 8.66 0.45
CA LEU A 155 6.76 9.89 -0.31
C LEU A 155 8.17 9.96 -0.92
N ASP A 156 9.12 9.22 -0.37
CA ASP A 156 10.53 9.18 -0.76
C ASP A 156 10.82 8.16 -1.87
N ALA A 157 9.88 7.24 -2.15
CA ALA A 157 10.00 6.22 -3.17
C ALA A 157 9.03 6.47 -4.33
N VAL A 158 9.50 7.19 -5.36
CA VAL A 158 8.68 7.69 -6.48
C VAL A 158 9.22 7.23 -7.82
N ARG A 159 8.32 6.88 -8.74
CA ARG A 159 8.61 6.48 -10.13
C ARG A 159 7.68 7.17 -11.11
N GLY A 160 8.23 7.85 -12.13
CA GLY A 160 7.45 8.45 -13.23
C GLY A 160 7.33 7.55 -14.48
N ASP A 161 8.13 6.49 -14.55
CA ASP A 161 8.23 5.59 -15.70
C ASP A 161 7.07 4.57 -15.79
N LEU A 162 6.21 4.52 -14.78
CA LEU A 162 5.16 3.50 -14.67
C LEU A 162 3.87 3.79 -15.43
N ARG A 163 3.72 4.99 -16.02
CA ARG A 163 2.53 5.39 -16.80
C ARG A 163 2.04 4.35 -17.82
N PRO A 164 2.90 3.66 -18.60
CA PRO A 164 2.45 2.68 -19.59
C PRO A 164 1.65 1.51 -19.01
N HIS A 165 1.87 1.19 -17.73
CA HIS A 165 1.24 0.05 -17.04
C HIS A 165 -0.08 0.40 -16.36
N LEU A 166 -0.48 1.68 -16.31
CA LEU A 166 -1.67 2.15 -15.56
C LEU A 166 -3.01 1.97 -16.28
N LYS A 167 -3.03 1.27 -17.41
CA LYS A 167 -4.20 1.13 -18.29
C LYS A 167 -5.25 0.17 -17.70
#